data_AF-A0A9P1GEM2-F1
#
_entry.id   AF-A0A9P1GEM2-F1
#
_cell.length_a   1.000
_cell.length_b   1.000
_cell.length_c   1.000
_cell.angle_alpha   90.00
_cell.angle_beta   90.00
_cell.angle_gamma   90.00
#
_symmetry.space_group_name_H-M   'P 1'
#
loop_
_entity.id
_entity.type
_entity.pdbx_description
1 polymer ?
#
loop_
_entity_poly.entity_id
_entity_poly.type
_entity_poly.pdbx_seq_one_letter_code
_entity_poly.pdbx_strand_id
1 'polypeptide(L)'
;MRSSTTSIVQDLMARNPGELEAPPVVTRSSTSDRGREKEKPQMAAQHAAGTCLPCIFFMKVPPCCKFGDECTHCHLCTVDEARKRRNRISYEKRKVNRKLAHQL
;
A
#
# COMPACT_ATOMS: atom_id res chain seq x y z
N MET A 1 1.16 66.11 55.73
CA MET A 1 1.62 64.74 56.09
C MET A 1 1.16 63.80 54.99
N ARG A 2 2.04 62.89 54.59
CA ARG A 2 2.17 62.37 53.22
C ARG A 2 1.19 61.23 52.94
N SER A 3 0.55 61.29 51.78
CA SER A 3 -0.35 60.27 51.23
C SER A 3 0.41 58.97 50.95
N SER A 4 0.09 57.91 51.70
CA SER A 4 0.72 56.59 51.55
C SER A 4 -0.20 55.65 50.75
N THR A 5 -0.17 55.76 49.43
CA THR A 5 -0.74 54.74 48.52
C THR A 5 0.37 53.76 48.13
N THR A 6 0.86 53.00 49.09
CA THR A 6 1.75 51.85 48.85
C THR A 6 0.93 50.58 48.98
N SER A 7 0.27 50.10 47.92
CA SER A 7 -0.36 48.78 47.97
C SER A 7 -0.69 48.10 46.62
N ILE A 8 -0.10 48.50 45.48
CA ILE A 8 -0.51 47.89 44.19
C ILE A 8 0.65 47.28 43.37
N VAL A 9 1.92 47.57 43.67
CA VAL A 9 3.03 47.11 42.79
C VAL A 9 3.93 46.01 43.36
N GLN A 10 3.55 45.34 44.45
CA GLN A 10 4.40 44.34 45.10
C GLN A 10 3.91 42.88 45.03
N ASP A 11 3.14 42.52 44.01
CA ASP A 11 2.73 41.12 43.78
C ASP A 11 2.83 40.69 42.31
N LEU A 12 3.93 41.06 41.64
CA LEU A 12 4.22 40.63 40.26
C LEU A 12 5.44 39.70 40.13
N MET A 13 5.89 39.08 41.23
CA MET A 13 7.13 38.29 41.28
C MET A 13 6.95 36.89 41.88
N ALA A 14 5.85 36.19 41.57
CA ALA A 14 5.68 34.79 41.99
C ALA A 14 4.82 33.95 41.03
N ARG A 15 5.10 33.99 39.73
CA ARG A 15 4.61 32.94 38.80
C ARG A 15 5.78 32.39 38.02
N ASN A 16 6.19 31.20 38.43
CA ASN A 16 7.14 30.33 37.73
C ASN A 16 6.42 29.78 36.48
N PRO A 17 6.77 30.19 35.25
CA PRO A 17 6.23 29.57 34.04
C PRO A 17 7.12 28.39 33.69
N GLY A 18 7.03 27.34 34.51
CA GLY A 18 7.87 26.16 34.42
C GLY A 18 7.09 24.90 34.75
N GLU A 19 5.90 24.72 34.16
CA GLU A 19 5.22 23.42 34.12
C GLU A 19 4.08 23.44 33.09
N LEU A 20 4.46 23.44 31.82
CA LEU A 20 3.72 22.71 30.81
C LEU A 20 4.77 21.88 30.10
N GLU A 21 5.08 20.75 30.72
CA GLU A 21 5.67 19.59 30.07
C GLU A 21 5.04 19.47 28.68
N ALA A 22 5.90 19.52 27.67
CA ALA A 22 5.51 19.43 26.28
C ALA A 22 4.51 18.26 26.12
N PRO A 23 3.43 18.42 25.34
CA PRO A 23 2.58 17.29 25.00
C PRO A 23 3.51 16.18 24.49
N PRO A 24 3.26 14.90 24.82
CA PRO A 24 4.11 13.84 24.30
C PRO A 24 4.23 14.09 22.82
N VAL A 25 5.46 14.33 22.36
CA VAL A 25 5.78 14.31 20.94
C VAL A 25 5.54 12.86 20.58
N VAL A 26 4.27 12.56 20.29
CA VAL A 26 3.88 11.43 19.50
C VAL A 26 4.56 11.73 18.18
N THR A 27 5.77 11.20 18.03
CA THR A 27 6.24 10.80 16.73
C THR A 27 5.14 9.89 16.23
N ARG A 28 4.16 10.47 15.53
CA ARG A 28 3.35 9.71 14.61
C ARG A 28 4.38 9.20 13.65
N SER A 29 4.85 7.99 13.92
CA SER A 29 5.66 7.21 13.01
C SER A 29 4.92 7.33 11.68
N SER A 30 5.49 8.10 10.77
CA SER A 30 4.99 8.24 9.41
C SER A 30 5.30 6.96 8.65
N THR A 31 4.99 5.79 9.23
CA THR A 31 4.54 4.67 8.43
C THR A 31 3.12 5.04 8.05
N SER A 32 3.00 5.87 7.02
CA SER A 32 1.82 5.94 6.18
C SER A 32 1.65 4.57 5.49
N ASP A 33 1.43 3.56 6.30
CA ASP A 33 0.88 2.26 5.95
C ASP A 33 -0.64 2.46 5.85
N ARG A 34 -1.03 3.38 4.96
CA ARG A 34 -2.42 3.62 4.58
C ARG A 34 -2.57 3.04 3.19
N GLY A 35 -2.88 1.74 3.15
CA GLY A 35 -3.31 1.07 1.92
C GLY A 35 -2.80 -0.35 1.69
N ARG A 36 -2.51 -1.16 2.71
CA ARG A 36 -2.42 -2.61 2.53
C ARG A 36 -3.79 -3.27 2.71
N GLU A 37 -4.75 -2.85 1.89
CA GLU A 37 -6.09 -3.44 1.92
C GLU A 37 -6.37 -4.18 0.61
N LYS A 38 -6.37 -5.51 0.75
CA LYS A 38 -7.12 -6.48 -0.07
C LYS A 38 -6.53 -6.88 -1.41
N GLU A 39 -5.28 -7.34 -1.41
CA GLU A 39 -4.96 -8.44 -2.33
C GLU A 39 -5.80 -9.65 -1.92
N LYS A 40 -6.70 -10.11 -2.79
CA LYS A 40 -7.45 -11.36 -2.58
C LYS A 40 -6.42 -12.43 -2.17
N PRO A 41 -6.51 -13.04 -0.96
CA PRO A 41 -5.46 -13.94 -0.47
C PRO A 41 -5.23 -15.11 -1.44
N GLN A 42 -6.27 -15.49 -2.18
CA GLN A 42 -6.19 -16.48 -3.25
C GLN A 42 -5.29 -16.06 -4.41
N MET A 43 -5.31 -14.79 -4.84
CA MET A 43 -4.47 -14.30 -5.93
C MET A 43 -3.00 -14.25 -5.51
N ALA A 44 -2.72 -13.77 -4.29
CA ALA A 44 -1.37 -13.76 -3.73
C ALA A 44 -0.81 -15.20 -3.61
N ALA A 45 -1.61 -16.14 -3.11
CA ALA A 45 -1.24 -17.55 -3.03
C ALA A 45 -0.97 -18.17 -4.42
N GLN A 46 -1.83 -17.91 -5.41
CA GLN A 46 -1.63 -18.38 -6.78
C GLN A 46 -0.39 -17.77 -7.44
N HIS A 47 -0.09 -16.50 -7.15
CA HIS A 47 1.11 -15.84 -7.65
C HIS A 47 2.37 -16.47 -7.03
N ALA A 48 2.39 -16.64 -5.71
CA ALA A 48 3.49 -17.31 -5.00
C ALA A 48 3.70 -18.76 -5.49
N ALA A 49 2.61 -19.49 -5.76
CA ALA A 49 2.65 -20.83 -6.34
C ALA A 49 3.04 -20.85 -7.84
N GLY A 50 3.11 -19.69 -8.51
CA GLY A 50 3.39 -19.59 -9.95
C GLY A 50 2.25 -20.07 -10.87
N THR A 51 1.07 -20.36 -10.31
CA THR A 51 -0.13 -20.80 -11.03
C THR A 51 -1.04 -19.65 -11.46
N CYS A 52 -0.66 -18.41 -11.14
CA CYS A 52 -1.43 -17.23 -11.48
C CYS A 52 -1.53 -16.98 -12.99
N LEU A 53 -2.63 -16.34 -13.40
CA LEU A 53 -2.87 -15.87 -14.77
C LEU A 53 -2.64 -14.36 -14.85
N PRO A 54 -1.53 -13.88 -15.47
CA PRO A 54 -1.19 -12.46 -15.46
C PRO A 54 -2.16 -11.59 -16.28
N CYS A 55 -2.58 -10.45 -15.74
CA CYS A 55 -3.53 -9.54 -16.39
C CYS A 55 -2.89 -8.80 -17.58
N ILE A 56 -3.47 -8.95 -18.77
CA ILE A 56 -2.94 -8.36 -20.01
C ILE A 56 -2.95 -6.83 -19.98
N PHE A 57 -3.98 -6.24 -19.37
CA PHE A 57 -4.17 -4.80 -19.34
C PHE A 57 -3.32 -4.12 -18.27
N PHE A 58 -3.06 -4.81 -17.15
CA PHE A 58 -2.22 -4.28 -16.08
C PHE A 58 -0.73 -4.24 -16.45
N MET A 59 -0.27 -5.19 -17.27
CA MET A 59 1.14 -5.24 -17.69
C MET A 59 1.47 -4.35 -18.90
N LYS A 60 0.50 -3.64 -19.46
CA LYS A 60 0.77 -2.59 -20.45
C LYS A 60 1.31 -1.37 -19.70
N VAL A 61 2.17 -0.59 -20.35
CA VAL A 61 2.67 0.67 -19.81
C VAL A 61 2.13 1.79 -20.70
N PRO A 62 1.25 2.69 -20.19
CA PRO A 62 0.70 2.71 -18.82
C PRO A 62 -0.33 1.59 -18.55
N PRO A 63 -0.51 1.17 -17.27
CA PRO A 63 -1.48 0.13 -16.90
C PRO A 63 -2.91 0.61 -17.18
N CYS A 64 -3.72 -0.23 -17.81
CA CYS A 64 -5.08 0.12 -18.25
C CYS A 64 -6.15 -0.91 -17.86
N CYS A 65 -5.97 -1.60 -16.73
CA CYS A 65 -6.97 -2.55 -16.24
C CYS A 65 -8.25 -1.83 -15.80
N LYS A 66 -9.38 -2.13 -16.47
CA LYS A 66 -10.68 -1.50 -16.19
C LYS A 66 -11.38 -2.06 -14.93
N PHE A 67 -10.98 -3.25 -14.49
CA PHE A 67 -11.65 -3.96 -13.40
C PHE A 67 -11.08 -3.64 -12.00
N GLY A 68 -9.92 -2.96 -11.92
CA GLY A 68 -9.28 -2.64 -10.64
C GLY A 68 -9.18 -3.88 -9.73
N ASP A 69 -9.78 -3.80 -8.55
CA ASP A 69 -9.78 -4.84 -7.51
C ASP A 69 -10.71 -6.03 -7.81
N GLU A 70 -11.67 -5.85 -8.72
CA GLU A 70 -12.55 -6.91 -9.19
C GLU A 70 -11.85 -7.81 -10.22
N CYS A 71 -10.68 -7.43 -10.72
CA CYS A 71 -9.95 -8.22 -11.69
C CYS A 71 -9.66 -9.63 -11.14
N THR A 72 -9.99 -10.65 -11.94
CA THR A 72 -9.71 -12.06 -11.63
C THR A 72 -8.34 -12.50 -12.13
N HIS A 73 -7.60 -11.60 -12.77
CA HIS A 73 -6.24 -11.83 -13.24
C HIS A 73 -5.21 -11.22 -12.29
N CYS A 74 -3.99 -11.73 -12.37
CA CYS A 74 -2.91 -11.35 -11.49
C CYS A 74 -2.32 -9.99 -11.87
N HIS A 75 -2.34 -9.06 -10.91
CA HIS A 75 -1.67 -7.76 -10.96
C HIS A 75 -0.30 -7.77 -10.26
N LEU A 76 0.07 -8.86 -9.59
CA LEU A 76 1.32 -8.97 -8.81
C LEU A 76 2.53 -9.29 -9.69
N CYS A 77 2.31 -9.77 -10.91
CA CYS A 77 3.42 -10.06 -11.82
C CYS A 77 4.06 -8.77 -12.32
N THR A 78 5.39 -8.71 -12.25
CA THR A 78 6.16 -7.74 -13.04
C THR A 78 5.94 -7.96 -14.54
N VAL A 79 6.16 -6.93 -15.36
CA VAL A 79 5.95 -7.01 -16.84
C VAL A 79 6.72 -8.19 -17.45
N ASP A 80 7.96 -8.42 -16.98
CA ASP A 80 8.82 -9.50 -17.47
C ASP A 80 8.34 -10.87 -17.04
N GLU A 81 7.96 -11.04 -15.77
CA GLU A 81 7.36 -12.27 -15.27
C GLU A 81 6.07 -12.60 -16.01
N ALA A 82 5.24 -11.59 -16.23
CA ALA A 82 3.96 -11.72 -16.88
C ALA A 82 4.11 -12.17 -18.34
N ARG A 83 5.10 -11.62 -19.05
CA ARG A 83 5.51 -12.05 -20.40
C ARG A 83 6.00 -13.50 -20.39
N LYS A 84 6.93 -13.85 -19.50
CA LYS A 84 7.48 -15.21 -19.39
C LYS A 84 6.39 -16.24 -19.10
N ARG A 85 5.52 -15.96 -18.12
CA ARG A 85 4.41 -16.84 -17.73
C ARG A 85 3.40 -17.02 -18.87
N ARG A 86 2.98 -15.94 -19.54
CA ARG A 86 2.05 -16.05 -20.68
C ARG A 86 2.65 -16.88 -21.82
N ASN A 87 3.92 -16.68 -22.15
CA ASN A 87 4.59 -17.45 -23.20
C ASN A 87 4.60 -18.94 -22.85
N ARG A 88 4.88 -19.29 -21.59
CA ARG A 88 4.82 -20.66 -21.09
C ARG A 88 3.41 -21.25 -21.20
N ILE A 89 2.39 -20.53 -20.72
CA ILE A 89 0.98 -20.98 -20.79
C ILE A 89 0.55 -21.21 -22.25
N SER A 90 0.88 -20.28 -23.15
CA SER A 90 0.58 -20.40 -24.59
C SER A 90 1.29 -21.59 -25.23
N TYR A 91 2.56 -21.83 -24.88
CA TYR A 91 3.31 -22.99 -25.35
C TYR A 91 2.67 -24.31 -24.91
N GLU A 92 2.36 -24.45 -23.63
CA GLU A 92 1.74 -25.68 -23.10
C GLU A 92 0.36 -25.92 -23.72
N LYS A 93 -0.48 -24.88 -23.85
CA LYS A 93 -1.78 -24.98 -24.52
C LYS A 93 -1.63 -25.45 -25.98
N ARG A 94 -0.68 -24.90 -26.74
CA ARG A 94 -0.41 -25.33 -28.13
C ARG A 94 0.07 -26.78 -28.20
N LYS A 95 0.90 -27.20 -27.26
CA LYS A 95 1.40 -28.59 -27.15
C LYS A 95 0.26 -29.57 -26.88
N VAL A 96 -0.64 -29.25 -25.95
CA VAL A 96 -1.82 -30.07 -25.65
C VAL A 96 -2.76 -30.14 -26.85
N ASN A 97 -3.10 -28.98 -27.46
CA ASN A 97 -3.97 -28.94 -28.63
C ASN A 97 -3.40 -29.75 -29.82
N ARG A 98 -2.09 -29.71 -30.05
CA ARG A 98 -1.45 -30.53 -31.09
C ARG A 98 -1.58 -32.02 -30.82
N LYS A 99 -1.44 -32.46 -29.55
CA LYS A 99 -1.62 -33.87 -29.18
C LYS A 99 -3.08 -34.30 -29.37
N LEU A 100 -4.03 -33.46 -28.95
CA LEU A 100 -5.46 -33.72 -29.13
C LEU A 100 -5.83 -33.82 -30.62
N ALA A 101 -5.29 -32.95 -31.46
CA ALA A 101 -5.54 -32.97 -32.90
C ALA A 101 -5.00 -34.23 -33.61
N HIS A 102 -3.98 -34.88 -33.07
CA HIS A 102 -3.46 -36.15 -33.61
C HIS A 102 -4.27 -37.37 -33.14
N GLN A 103 -5.21 -37.20 -32.20
CA GLN A 103 -6.04 -38.30 -31.68
C GLN A 103 -7.41 -38.42 -32.39
N LEU A 104 -7.69 -37.54 -33.36
CA LEU A 104 -8.89 -37.54 -34.20
C LEU A 104 -8.51 -37.99 -35.61
#